data_AF-A0A4Q4CT78-F1
#
_entry.id   AF-A0A4Q4CT78-F1
#
_cell.length_a   1.000
_cell.length_b   1.000
_cell.length_c   1.000
_cell.angle_alpha   90.00
_cell.angle_beta   90.00
_cell.angle_gamma   90.00
#
_symmetry.space_group_name_H-M   'P 1'
#
loop_
_entity.id
_entity.type
_entity.pdbx_description
1 polymer ?
#
loop_
_entity_poly.entity_id
_entity_poly.type
_entity_poly.pdbx_seq_one_letter_code
_entity_poly.pdbx_strand_id
1 'polypeptide(L)'
;IYEDRSFTFVTKTPPAAELIKKAAGLAKGSATPHTDKVGKISAAQVREIATTKLPDLNANDLEAAAKIVEGTARSMGITVEG
;
A
#
# COMPACT_ATOMS: atom_id res chain seq x y z
N ILE A 1 8.52 8.82 24.88
CA ILE A 1 9.58 8.96 25.90
C ILE A 1 8.87 9.29 27.19
N TYR A 2 9.06 8.47 28.22
CA TYR A 2 8.45 8.60 29.53
C TYR A 2 9.39 9.36 30.49
N GLU A 3 8.90 9.76 31.67
CA GLU A 3 9.69 10.53 32.66
C GLU A 3 10.93 9.76 33.16
N ASP A 4 10.86 8.44 33.19
CA ASP A 4 11.98 7.55 33.53
C ASP A 4 13.00 7.37 32.40
N ARG A 5 12.87 8.16 31.32
CA ARG A 5 13.65 8.06 30.08
C ARG A 5 13.46 6.74 29.32
N SER A 6 12.49 5.91 29.70
CA SER A 6 12.09 4.77 28.88
C SER A 6 11.34 5.27 27.64
N PHE A 7 11.28 4.44 26.60
CA PHE A 7 10.44 4.71 25.44
C PHE A 7 9.90 3.42 24.86
N THR A 8 8.68 3.49 24.35
CA THR A 8 8.07 2.47 23.52
C THR A 8 7.98 3.00 22.11
N PHE A 9 8.18 2.11 21.14
CA PHE A 9 7.89 2.39 19.73
C PHE A 9 7.28 1.14 19.11
N VAL A 10 6.44 1.36 18.11
CA VAL A 10 5.76 0.28 17.40
C VAL A 10 6.26 0.28 15.96
N THR A 11 6.78 -0.86 15.51
CA THR A 11 7.20 -1.03 14.12
C THR A 11 5.95 -1.31 13.27
N LYS A 12 5.51 -0.29 12.54
CA LYS A 12 4.43 -0.45 11.56
C LYS A 12 4.91 -1.22 10.34
N THR A 13 3.97 -1.77 9.59
CA THR A 13 4.23 -2.41 8.30
C THR A 13 4.71 -1.39 7.28
N PRO A 14 5.49 -1.84 6.26
CA PRO A 14 6.03 -0.96 5.23
C PRO A 14 4.94 -0.11 4.55
N PRO A 15 5.28 1.08 4.02
CA PRO A 15 4.32 1.92 3.31
C PRO A 15 3.64 1.16 2.17
N ALA A 16 2.35 1.41 1.95
CA ALA A 16 1.60 0.76 0.88
C ALA A 16 2.25 0.99 -0.50
N ALA A 17 2.78 2.19 -0.73
CA ALA A 17 3.48 2.55 -1.95
C ALA A 17 4.72 1.68 -2.24
N GLU A 18 5.48 1.29 -1.21
CA GLU A 18 6.64 0.41 -1.38
C GLU A 18 6.22 -1.03 -1.70
N LEU A 19 5.18 -1.52 -1.01
CA LEU A 19 4.63 -2.84 -1.27
C LEU A 19 4.06 -2.95 -2.68
N ILE A 20 3.33 -1.92 -3.13
CA ILE A 20 2.78 -1.82 -4.49
C ILE A 20 3.91 -1.76 -5.52
N LYS A 21 4.94 -0.94 -5.30
CA LYS A 21 6.12 -0.87 -6.18
C LYS A 21 6.81 -2.22 -6.32
N LYS A 22 6.99 -2.93 -5.20
CA LYS A 22 7.59 -4.28 -5.19
C LYS A 22 6.73 -5.28 -5.98
N ALA A 23 5.41 -5.26 -5.79
CA ALA A 23 4.50 -6.13 -6.54
C ALA A 23 4.45 -5.80 -8.03
N ALA A 24 4.58 -4.53 -8.41
CA ALA A 24 4.63 -4.07 -9.79
C ALA A 24 6.03 -4.17 -10.44
N GLY A 25 7.08 -4.48 -9.68
CA GLY A 25 8.46 -4.53 -10.17
C GLY A 25 9.04 -3.15 -10.56
N LEU A 26 8.54 -2.06 -9.96
CA LEU A 26 8.91 -0.68 -10.32
C LEU A 26 9.75 0.00 -9.24
N ALA A 27 10.73 0.78 -9.66
CA ALA A 27 11.50 1.64 -8.74
C ALA A 27 10.74 2.94 -8.37
N LYS A 28 9.88 3.45 -9.26
CA LYS A 28 9.14 4.70 -9.09
C LYS A 28 7.70 4.60 -9.60
N GLY A 29 6.81 5.38 -9.00
CA GLY A 29 5.46 5.61 -9.53
C GLY A 29 5.44 6.61 -10.68
N SER A 30 4.26 6.86 -11.22
CA SER A 30 4.02 7.83 -12.28
C SER A 30 4.16 9.27 -11.76
N ALA A 31 4.81 10.13 -12.52
CA ALA A 31 4.81 11.58 -12.27
C ALA A 31 3.44 12.22 -12.62
N THR A 32 2.62 11.50 -13.39
CA THR A 32 1.37 11.93 -14.00
C THR A 32 0.33 10.79 -13.89
N PRO A 33 -0.11 10.41 -12.67
CA PRO A 33 -0.78 9.12 -12.37
C PRO A 33 -2.07 8.79 -13.14
N HIS A 34 -2.80 9.82 -13.58
CA HIS A 34 -4.07 9.65 -14.27
C HIS A 34 -3.95 9.61 -15.79
N THR A 35 -2.82 10.06 -16.34
CA THR A 35 -2.52 10.01 -17.79
C THR A 35 -1.52 8.90 -18.10
N ASP A 36 -0.40 8.83 -17.38
CA ASP A 36 0.66 7.86 -17.64
C ASP A 36 0.57 6.69 -16.66
N LYS A 37 0.14 5.54 -17.16
CA LYS A 37 0.14 4.28 -16.43
C LYS A 37 1.50 3.62 -16.54
N VAL A 38 2.19 3.47 -15.40
CA VAL A 38 3.59 3.00 -15.34
C VAL A 38 3.72 1.54 -14.92
N GLY A 39 2.63 0.89 -14.51
CA GLY A 39 2.63 -0.53 -14.15
C GLY A 39 1.26 -1.08 -13.89
N LYS A 40 1.24 -2.36 -13.56
CA LYS A 40 0.02 -3.09 -13.24
C LYS A 40 0.24 -4.12 -12.14
N ILE A 41 -0.80 -4.36 -11.36
CA ILE A 41 -0.85 -5.40 -10.32
C ILE A 41 -2.19 -6.13 -10.41
N SER A 42 -2.21 -7.40 -10.02
CA SER A 42 -3.45 -8.20 -10.02
C SER A 42 -4.28 -7.96 -8.75
N ALA A 43 -5.58 -8.23 -8.83
CA ALA A 43 -6.46 -8.23 -7.65
C ALA A 43 -5.97 -9.17 -6.52
N ALA A 44 -5.27 -10.26 -6.86
CA ALA A 44 -4.66 -11.15 -5.88
C ALA A 44 -3.50 -10.47 -5.12
N GLN A 45 -2.61 -9.78 -5.84
CA GLN A 45 -1.51 -9.03 -5.23
C GLN A 45 -2.03 -7.88 -4.36
N VAL A 46 -3.10 -7.21 -4.77
CA VAL A 46 -3.76 -6.19 -3.95
C VAL A 46 -4.24 -6.80 -2.63
N ARG A 47 -4.89 -7.97 -2.67
CA ARG A 47 -5.34 -8.65 -1.44
C ARG A 47 -4.18 -9.04 -0.53
N GLU A 48 -3.08 -9.56 -1.06
CA GLU A 48 -1.88 -9.89 -0.27
C GLU A 48 -1.29 -8.65 0.44
N ILE A 49 -1.20 -7.53 -0.28
CA ILE A 49 -0.73 -6.25 0.28
C ILE A 49 -1.72 -5.77 1.35
N ALA A 50 -3.02 -5.87 1.11
CA ALA A 50 -4.06 -5.49 2.05
C ALA A 50 -4.00 -6.33 3.33
N THR A 51 -3.84 -7.65 3.22
CA THR A 51 -3.66 -8.55 4.38
C THR A 51 -2.44 -8.16 5.20
N THR A 52 -1.31 -7.88 4.53
CA THR A 52 -0.08 -7.46 5.20
C THR A 52 -0.28 -6.16 5.95
N LYS A 53 -0.97 -5.18 5.34
CA LYS A 53 -1.14 -3.83 5.89
C LYS A 53 -2.31 -3.71 6.86
N LEU A 54 -3.23 -4.67 6.89
CA LEU A 54 -4.47 -4.64 7.66
C LEU A 54 -4.29 -4.21 9.14
N PRO A 55 -3.26 -4.67 9.88
CA PRO A 55 -3.06 -4.25 11.27
C PRO A 55 -2.78 -2.76 11.46
N ASP A 56 -2.34 -2.05 10.40
CA ASP A 56 -2.08 -0.61 10.44
C ASP A 56 -3.18 0.22 9.77
N LEU A 57 -4.14 -0.43 9.12
CA LEU A 57 -5.24 0.24 8.43
C LEU A 57 -6.45 0.36 9.36
N ASN A 58 -7.21 1.43 9.19
CA ASN A 58 -8.51 1.59 9.86
C ASN A 58 -9.64 0.86 9.12
N ALA A 59 -9.32 -0.17 8.35
CA ALA A 59 -10.30 -0.92 7.55
C ALA A 59 -10.99 -1.98 8.43
N ASN A 60 -12.31 -2.12 8.26
CA ASN A 60 -13.10 -3.08 9.04
C ASN A 60 -12.98 -4.52 8.51
N ASP A 61 -12.65 -4.66 7.23
CA ASP A 61 -12.52 -5.94 6.55
C ASP A 61 -11.44 -5.87 5.44
N LEU A 62 -11.11 -7.04 4.89
CA LEU A 62 -10.08 -7.17 3.86
C LEU A 62 -10.47 -6.47 2.55
N GLU A 63 -11.76 -6.36 2.24
CA GLU A 63 -12.21 -5.71 1.00
C GLU A 63 -12.06 -4.19 1.08
N ALA A 64 -12.40 -3.59 2.22
CA ALA A 64 -12.15 -2.20 2.51
C ALA A 64 -10.65 -1.90 2.51
N ALA A 65 -9.83 -2.79 3.08
CA ALA A 65 -8.38 -2.68 3.02
C ALA A 65 -7.85 -2.75 1.57
N ALA A 66 -8.39 -3.66 0.76
CA ALA A 66 -8.06 -3.77 -0.66
C ALA A 66 -8.38 -2.47 -1.40
N LYS A 67 -9.56 -1.86 -1.19
CA LYS A 67 -9.93 -0.56 -1.79
C LYS A 67 -8.96 0.57 -1.41
N ILE A 68 -8.44 0.58 -0.18
CA ILE A 68 -7.43 1.55 0.25
C ILE A 68 -6.12 1.36 -0.54
N VAL A 69 -5.70 0.10 -0.71
CA VAL A 69 -4.51 -0.26 -1.50
C VAL A 69 -4.72 0.09 -2.98
N GLU A 70 -5.88 -0.19 -3.56
CA GLU A 70 -6.23 0.18 -4.94
C GLU A 70 -6.22 1.69 -5.14
N GLY A 71 -6.74 2.47 -4.19
CA GLY A 71 -6.69 3.92 -4.22
C GLY A 71 -5.24 4.43 -4.26
N THR A 72 -4.34 3.79 -3.52
CA THR A 72 -2.91 4.09 -3.54
C THR A 72 -2.27 3.70 -4.87
N ALA A 73 -2.59 2.53 -5.43
CA ALA A 73 -2.10 2.13 -6.74
C ALA A 73 -2.54 3.12 -7.84
N ARG A 74 -3.81 3.55 -7.79
CA ARG A 74 -4.36 4.55 -8.72
C ARG A 74 -3.64 5.89 -8.63
N SER A 75 -3.35 6.39 -7.43
CA SER A 75 -2.61 7.66 -7.24
C SER A 75 -1.13 7.54 -7.59
N MET A 76 -0.61 6.33 -7.77
CA MET A 76 0.74 6.06 -8.27
C MET A 76 0.80 5.80 -9.78
N GLY A 77 -0.34 5.80 -10.47
CA GLY A 77 -0.42 5.48 -11.90
C GLY A 77 -0.21 4.00 -12.19
N ILE A 78 -0.59 3.13 -11.25
CA ILE A 78 -0.56 1.69 -11.40
C ILE A 78 -2.00 1.21 -11.58
N THR A 79 -2.22 0.40 -12.61
CA THR A 79 -3.54 -0.16 -12.92
C THR A 79 -3.72 -1.48 -12.17
N VAL A 80 -4.89 -1.67 -11.56
CA VAL A 80 -5.27 -2.95 -10.96
C VAL A 80 -6.05 -3.74 -12.01
N GLU A 81 -5.51 -4.88 -12.42
CA GLU A 81 -6.21 -5.83 -13.31
C GLU A 81 -7.06 -6.78 -12.45
N GLY A 82 -8.37 -6.76 -12.69
CA GLY A 82 -9.38 -7.56 -12.03
C GLY A 82 -10.45 -7.98 -13.02
#